data_AF-A0A553PDD6-F1
#
_entry.id   AF-A0A553PDD6-F1
#
_cell.length_a   1.000
_cell.length_b   1.000
_cell.length_c   1.000
_cell.angle_alpha   90.00
_cell.angle_beta   90.00
_cell.angle_gamma   90.00
#
_symmetry.space_group_name_H-M   'P 1'
#
loop_
_entity.id
_entity.type
_entity.pdbx_description
1 polymer ?
#
loop_
_entity_poly.entity_id
_entity_poly.type
_entity_poly.pdbx_seq_one_letter_code
_entity_poly.pdbx_strand_id
1 'polypeptide(L)'
;MPGSTTVALVIGLVLFLATSHFSVAEPRGSRRQTGFTQQNETTAFSSKREGKVFSLFNIVQFKNDGCRSSSTISSGGTGSTNRNGTCYTSTECTSLGGSAAGSCAAGFGVCCVFLISRSGATVAQNCTYLRNPNYPNAYASTSQVSYTVQKCDKSVCRLRLDFESFTLLGTGNDVELVDENSLGGMCRDTFTVSSNTGNSLPIICGQNTGQH
;
A
#
# COMPACT_ATOMS: atom_id res chain seq x y z
N MET A 1 -9.89 23.83 -30.73
CA MET A 1 -9.47 23.76 -29.32
C MET A 1 -10.55 24.47 -28.50
N PRO A 2 -11.01 23.99 -27.33
CA PRO A 2 -10.44 22.91 -26.51
C PRO A 2 -11.46 21.81 -26.16
N GLY A 3 -10.97 20.60 -25.96
CA GLY A 3 -11.73 19.48 -25.42
C GLY A 3 -10.75 18.44 -24.89
N SER A 4 -9.72 18.91 -24.18
CA SER A 4 -8.80 18.02 -23.47
C SER A 4 -9.59 17.45 -22.29
N THR A 5 -10.25 16.32 -22.50
CA THR A 5 -10.77 15.48 -21.42
C THR A 5 -9.56 14.84 -20.76
N THR A 6 -8.94 15.59 -19.86
CA THR A 6 -7.79 15.14 -19.08
C THR A 6 -8.29 14.11 -18.06
N VAL A 7 -7.80 12.87 -18.14
CA VAL A 7 -8.29 11.77 -17.31
C VAL A 7 -7.29 11.32 -16.27
N ALA A 8 -7.80 11.27 -15.05
CA ALA A 8 -7.06 11.01 -13.84
C ALA A 8 -6.94 9.51 -13.57
N LEU A 9 -5.98 8.83 -14.23
CA LEU A 9 -5.52 7.54 -13.74
C LEU A 9 -4.95 7.75 -12.33
N VAL A 10 -5.77 7.54 -11.31
CA VAL A 10 -5.29 7.44 -9.95
C VAL A 10 -5.45 5.98 -9.59
N ILE A 11 -4.37 5.34 -9.17
CA ILE A 11 -4.44 4.00 -8.61
C ILE A 11 -3.86 4.14 -7.22
N GLY A 12 -4.59 4.72 -6.27
CA GLY A 12 -4.22 4.61 -4.88
C GLY A 12 -4.47 3.19 -4.42
N LEU A 13 -3.59 2.25 -4.82
CA LEU A 13 -3.69 0.83 -4.46
C LEU A 13 -3.29 0.68 -2.98
N VAL A 14 -4.19 0.17 -2.14
CA VAL A 14 -3.77 -0.40 -0.85
C VAL A 14 -3.74 -1.91 -1.01
N LEU A 15 -2.55 -2.49 -0.99
CA LEU A 15 -2.39 -3.94 -0.94
C LEU A 15 -2.52 -4.40 0.51
N PHE A 16 -3.69 -4.90 0.92
CA PHE A 16 -3.81 -5.58 2.21
C PHE A 16 -3.28 -7.02 2.09
N LEU A 17 -2.16 -7.28 2.75
CA LEU A 17 -1.64 -8.62 2.98
C LEU A 17 -1.94 -8.99 4.43
N ALA A 18 -3.00 -9.77 4.64
CA ALA A 18 -3.32 -10.32 5.96
C ALA A 18 -3.14 -11.83 5.96
N THR A 19 -2.38 -12.33 6.93
CA THR A 19 -2.77 -13.54 7.64
C THR A 19 -3.14 -13.19 9.09
N SER A 20 -4.34 -13.64 9.44
CA SER A 20 -5.05 -13.78 10.73
C SER A 20 -5.20 -12.67 11.79
N HIS A 21 -4.45 -11.55 11.83
CA HIS A 21 -4.64 -10.60 12.96
C HIS A 21 -4.54 -9.10 12.61
N PHE A 22 -5.23 -8.63 11.58
CA PHE A 22 -5.35 -7.18 11.34
C PHE A 22 -6.80 -6.71 11.54
N SER A 23 -7.15 -6.38 12.78
CA SER A 23 -8.20 -5.40 13.02
C SER A 23 -7.63 -4.05 12.61
N VAL A 24 -8.23 -3.43 11.58
CA VAL A 24 -8.09 -1.99 11.36
C VAL A 24 -8.44 -1.33 12.69
N ALA A 25 -7.45 -0.72 13.35
CA ALA A 25 -7.71 0.04 14.56
C ALA A 25 -8.51 1.28 14.18
N GLU A 26 -9.84 1.18 14.25
CA GLU A 26 -10.69 2.36 14.45
C GLU A 26 -10.17 3.12 15.69
N PRO A 27 -10.25 4.46 15.71
CA PRO A 27 -9.70 5.25 16.80
C PRO A 27 -10.60 5.09 18.03
N ARG A 28 -10.33 4.07 18.87
CA ARG A 28 -10.80 4.05 20.25
C ARG A 28 -9.64 4.46 21.15
N GLY A 29 -9.95 5.44 21.99
CA GLY A 29 -9.00 6.28 22.71
C GLY A 29 -7.90 5.52 23.45
N SER A 30 -6.76 6.21 23.53
CA SER A 30 -5.61 5.96 24.39
C SER A 30 -5.91 5.05 25.59
N ARG A 31 -5.53 3.78 25.48
CA ARG A 31 -5.25 2.93 26.63
C ARG A 31 -3.82 2.45 26.53
N ARG A 32 -2.98 2.91 27.45
CA ARG A 32 -1.63 2.40 27.69
C ARG A 32 -1.70 0.87 27.81
N GLN A 33 -1.10 0.16 26.87
CA GLN A 33 -0.75 -1.25 27.04
C GLN A 33 0.76 -1.36 27.10
N THR A 34 1.26 -1.37 28.33
CA THR A 34 2.57 -1.86 28.69
C THR A 34 2.60 -3.37 28.48
N GLY A 35 3.36 -3.82 27.49
CA GLY A 35 3.53 -5.24 27.17
C GLY A 35 4.79 -5.48 26.35
N PHE A 36 5.95 -5.10 26.90
CA PHE A 36 7.25 -5.51 26.37
C PHE A 36 7.66 -6.83 27.04
N THR A 37 7.70 -7.91 26.27
CA THR A 37 8.34 -9.15 26.71
C THR A 37 9.85 -8.99 26.51
N GLN A 38 10.55 -8.57 27.55
CA GLN A 38 12.01 -8.72 27.62
C GLN A 38 12.29 -10.20 27.92
N GLN A 39 12.84 -10.93 26.95
CA GLN A 39 13.38 -12.27 27.22
C GLN A 39 14.70 -12.08 27.97
N ASN A 40 14.65 -12.21 29.29
CA ASN A 40 15.83 -12.21 30.15
C ASN A 40 15.90 -13.58 30.84
N GLU A 41 16.53 -14.55 30.19
CA GLU A 41 16.77 -15.88 30.78
C GLU A 41 18.02 -15.81 31.68
N THR A 42 17.80 -15.70 32.99
CA THR A 42 18.82 -15.94 34.02
C THR A 42 18.98 -17.44 34.27
N THR A 43 19.97 -18.07 33.64
CA THR A 43 20.56 -19.32 34.13
C THR A 43 21.91 -19.03 34.81
N ALA A 44 22.09 -19.58 36.00
CA ALA A 44 23.14 -19.24 36.96
C ALA A 44 24.57 -19.50 36.45
N PHE A 45 25.47 -18.52 36.62
CA PHE A 45 26.86 -18.57 36.17
C PHE A 45 27.80 -19.11 37.24
N SER A 46 28.55 -20.17 36.90
CA SER A 46 29.75 -20.60 37.63
C SER A 46 30.87 -19.57 37.45
N SER A 47 31.50 -19.16 38.56
CA SER A 47 32.54 -18.14 38.59
C SER A 47 33.77 -18.50 37.75
N LYS A 48 33.90 -17.85 36.59
CA LYS A 48 35.19 -17.55 35.95
C LYS A 48 35.17 -16.11 35.47
N ARG A 49 36.09 -15.29 35.99
CA ARG A 49 36.26 -13.89 35.56
C ARG A 49 36.80 -13.86 34.13
N GLU A 50 35.89 -13.78 33.16
CA GLU A 50 36.20 -13.44 31.77
C GLU A 50 35.78 -11.99 31.53
N GLY A 51 36.58 -11.28 30.74
CA GLY A 51 36.49 -9.83 30.56
C GLY A 51 35.07 -9.37 30.26
N LYS A 52 34.67 -8.24 30.85
CA LYS A 52 33.40 -7.57 30.55
C LYS A 52 33.45 -7.06 29.12
N VAL A 53 33.10 -7.93 28.17
CA VAL A 53 32.82 -7.52 26.80
C VAL A 53 31.49 -6.78 26.84
N PHE A 54 31.55 -5.45 26.71
CA PHE A 54 30.35 -4.64 26.59
C PHE A 54 29.63 -5.04 25.30
N SER A 55 28.46 -5.67 25.42
CA SER A 55 27.55 -5.85 24.30
C SER A 55 26.96 -4.47 23.96
N LEU A 56 27.69 -3.70 23.15
CA LEU A 56 27.34 -2.34 22.76
C LEU A 56 26.25 -2.28 21.67
N PHE A 57 25.66 -3.42 21.31
CA PHE A 57 24.63 -3.50 20.28
C PHE A 57 23.35 -4.08 20.88
N ASN A 58 22.52 -3.21 21.47
CA ASN A 58 21.13 -3.54 21.70
C ASN A 58 20.40 -3.49 20.36
N ILE A 59 20.23 -4.65 19.72
CA ILE A 59 19.43 -4.80 18.51
C ILE A 59 17.96 -4.74 18.94
N VAL A 60 17.27 -3.66 18.57
CA VAL A 60 15.83 -3.55 18.79
C VAL A 60 15.11 -4.23 17.63
N GLN A 61 14.42 -5.32 17.91
CA GLN A 61 13.58 -6.03 16.95
C GLN A 61 12.11 -5.85 17.30
N PHE A 62 11.29 -5.53 16.31
CA PHE A 62 9.84 -5.45 16.44
C PHE A 62 9.19 -6.02 15.18
N LYS A 63 7.92 -6.41 15.30
CA LYS A 63 7.14 -6.88 14.16
C LYS A 63 6.79 -5.71 13.24
N ASN A 64 6.73 -5.99 11.95
CA ASN A 64 6.33 -5.04 10.92
C ASN A 64 4.80 -4.89 10.90
N ASP A 65 4.26 -4.34 12.00
CA ASP A 65 2.83 -4.13 12.16
C ASP A 65 2.37 -2.89 11.37
N GLY A 66 1.11 -2.90 10.92
CA GLY A 66 0.52 -1.76 10.26
C GLY A 66 0.43 -0.54 11.20
N CYS A 67 0.62 0.65 10.64
CA CYS A 67 0.59 1.91 11.37
C CYS A 67 -0.16 2.97 10.56
N ARG A 68 -0.69 3.99 11.26
CA ARG A 68 -1.29 5.15 10.59
C ARG A 68 -0.20 6.18 10.32
N SER A 69 0.04 6.49 9.05
CA SER A 69 1.10 7.42 8.67
C SER A 69 0.62 8.88 8.75
N SER A 70 1.56 9.82 8.86
CA SER A 70 1.29 11.24 8.66
C SER A 70 1.21 11.61 7.17
N SER A 71 1.56 10.71 6.25
CA SER A 71 1.38 10.92 4.82
C SER A 71 -0.10 10.94 4.49
N THR A 72 -0.52 11.89 3.67
CA THR A 72 -1.93 12.02 3.30
C THR A 72 -2.15 11.84 1.80
N ILE A 73 -3.38 11.48 1.46
CA ILE A 73 -3.90 11.54 0.10
C ILE A 73 -5.01 12.59 0.03
N SER A 74 -4.94 13.44 -1.00
CA SER A 74 -6.02 14.35 -1.34
C SER A 74 -6.93 13.64 -2.32
N SER A 75 -8.00 13.01 -1.81
CA SER A 75 -9.02 12.35 -2.64
C SER A 75 -9.93 13.40 -3.27
N GLY A 76 -9.44 14.10 -4.29
CA GLY A 76 -10.22 14.78 -5.35
C GLY A 76 -11.44 15.62 -4.97
N GLY A 77 -11.63 16.04 -3.71
CA GLY A 77 -12.82 16.77 -3.25
C GLY A 77 -13.25 16.51 -1.81
N THR A 78 -12.85 15.41 -1.16
CA THR A 78 -13.35 15.04 0.18
C THR A 78 -12.23 14.85 1.18
N GLY A 79 -11.65 15.95 1.65
CA GLY A 79 -10.68 15.97 2.75
C GLY A 79 -9.34 15.26 2.46
N SER A 80 -8.49 15.24 3.48
CA SER A 80 -7.16 14.63 3.47
C SER A 80 -7.19 13.43 4.40
N THR A 81 -7.12 12.21 3.86
CA THR A 81 -7.03 10.99 4.67
C THR A 81 -5.58 10.58 4.86
N ASN A 82 -5.25 10.05 6.04
CA ASN A 82 -3.93 9.50 6.30
C ASN A 82 -3.79 8.16 5.59
N ARG A 83 -2.68 7.98 4.88
CA ARG A 83 -2.28 6.67 4.37
C ARG A 83 -1.94 5.74 5.53
N ASN A 84 -2.20 4.47 5.32
CA ASN A 84 -1.61 3.42 6.14
C ASN A 84 -0.13 3.26 5.78
N GLY A 85 0.63 2.73 6.71
CA GLY A 85 2.02 2.35 6.51
C GLY A 85 2.32 1.04 7.23
N THR A 86 3.57 0.63 7.14
CA THR A 86 4.08 -0.53 7.89
C THR A 86 5.23 -0.06 8.77
N CYS A 87 5.29 -0.56 10.01
CA CYS A 87 6.33 -0.21 10.94
C CYS A 87 7.65 -0.88 10.52
N TYR A 88 8.68 -0.07 10.32
CA TYR A 88 10.05 -0.52 10.01
C TYR A 88 11.05 0.24 10.87
N THR A 89 12.28 -0.26 10.99
CA THR A 89 13.37 0.63 11.41
C THR A 89 13.59 1.71 10.36
N SER A 90 14.17 2.84 10.75
CA SER A 90 14.45 3.92 9.79
C SER A 90 15.32 3.43 8.62
N THR A 91 16.33 2.61 8.92
CA THR A 91 17.27 2.08 7.93
C THR A 91 16.60 1.10 6.97
N GLU A 92 15.74 0.20 7.46
CA GLU A 92 14.98 -0.72 6.60
C GLU A 92 14.02 0.06 5.70
N CYS A 93 13.29 1.03 6.25
CA CYS A 93 12.36 1.85 5.49
C CYS A 93 13.04 2.50 4.28
N THR A 94 14.19 3.15 4.50
CA THR A 94 14.96 3.79 3.42
C THR A 94 15.59 2.77 2.47
N SER A 95 16.12 1.66 2.98
CA SER A 95 16.76 0.62 2.17
C SER A 95 15.77 -0.08 1.22
N LEU A 96 14.51 -0.18 1.64
CA LEU A 96 13.43 -0.74 0.84
C LEU A 96 12.78 0.31 -0.10
N GLY A 97 13.27 1.55 -0.12
CA GLY A 97 12.75 2.63 -0.97
C GLY A 97 11.47 3.30 -0.46
N GLY A 98 11.14 3.11 0.82
CA GLY A 98 10.02 3.77 1.48
C GLY A 98 10.39 5.13 2.07
N SER A 99 9.38 5.84 2.56
CA SER A 99 9.53 7.13 3.23
C SER A 99 8.96 7.07 4.65
N ALA A 100 9.70 7.61 5.61
CA ALA A 100 9.25 7.72 6.99
C ALA A 100 8.12 8.77 7.09
N ALA A 101 6.96 8.35 7.60
CA ALA A 101 5.78 9.19 7.72
C ALA A 101 5.13 8.98 9.11
N GLY A 102 5.88 9.30 10.16
CA GLY A 102 5.47 9.15 11.56
C GLY A 102 6.30 8.10 12.31
N SER A 103 6.02 7.94 13.60
CA SER A 103 6.69 6.99 14.49
C SER A 103 5.78 5.80 14.83
N CYS A 104 6.37 4.64 15.06
CA CYS A 104 5.68 3.42 15.52
C CYS A 104 6.58 2.65 16.51
N ALA A 105 6.11 1.49 17.00
CA ALA A 105 6.85 0.65 17.96
C ALA A 105 7.42 1.46 19.15
N ALA A 106 6.57 2.27 19.81
CA ALA A 106 6.96 3.15 20.92
C ALA A 106 8.15 4.10 20.62
N GLY A 107 8.35 4.46 19.35
CA GLY A 107 9.42 5.37 18.92
C GLY A 107 10.68 4.68 18.42
N PHE A 108 10.76 3.34 18.49
CA PHE A 108 11.89 2.59 17.94
C PHE A 108 11.82 2.42 16.42
N GLY A 109 10.66 2.64 15.82
CA GLY A 109 10.43 2.50 14.37
C GLY A 109 9.78 3.73 13.75
N VAL A 110 9.77 3.75 12.43
CA VAL A 110 9.07 4.72 11.59
C VAL A 110 7.89 4.07 10.90
N CYS A 111 6.79 4.82 10.76
CA CYS A 111 5.67 4.39 9.95
C CYS A 111 6.03 4.59 8.47
N CYS A 112 6.48 3.52 7.82
CA CYS A 112 7.01 3.57 6.47
C CYS A 112 5.89 3.48 5.43
N VAL A 113 5.94 4.35 4.44
CA VAL A 113 5.00 4.39 3.31
C VAL A 113 5.78 4.23 2.01
N PHE A 114 5.32 3.32 1.14
CA PHE A 114 5.91 3.11 -0.18
C PHE A 114 5.01 3.75 -1.23
N LEU A 115 5.55 4.69 -2.01
CA LEU A 115 4.83 5.39 -3.08
C LEU A 115 5.55 5.16 -4.41
N ILE A 116 4.91 4.41 -5.31
CA ILE A 116 5.50 4.03 -6.59
C ILE A 116 4.72 4.69 -7.72
N SER A 117 5.39 5.62 -8.43
CA SER A 117 4.84 6.30 -9.60
C SER A 117 5.39 5.80 -10.94
N ARG A 118 6.51 5.05 -10.91
CA ARG A 118 7.20 4.58 -12.11
C ARG A 118 6.54 3.32 -12.66
N SER A 119 6.05 3.39 -13.90
CA SER A 119 5.57 2.21 -14.65
C SER A 119 6.68 1.14 -14.78
N GLY A 120 6.29 -0.13 -14.82
CA GLY A 120 7.18 -1.29 -14.87
C GLY A 120 7.86 -1.62 -13.54
N ALA A 121 7.48 -0.98 -12.44
CA ALA A 121 8.05 -1.26 -11.12
C ALA A 121 7.46 -2.53 -10.49
N THR A 122 8.27 -3.19 -9.67
CA THR A 122 7.85 -4.33 -8.85
C THR A 122 7.49 -3.87 -7.44
N VAL A 123 6.31 -4.25 -6.97
CA VAL A 123 5.85 -4.09 -5.60
C VAL A 123 6.21 -5.36 -4.83
N ALA A 124 7.00 -5.25 -3.76
CA ALA A 124 7.35 -6.38 -2.91
C ALA A 124 7.05 -6.12 -1.42
N GLN A 125 6.54 -4.95 -1.07
CA GLN A 125 6.30 -4.50 0.29
C GLN A 125 4.80 -4.36 0.56
N ASN A 126 4.40 -4.67 1.80
CA ASN A 126 3.04 -4.46 2.26
C ASN A 126 2.72 -2.96 2.35
N CYS A 127 1.43 -2.59 2.20
CA CYS A 127 0.98 -1.19 2.25
C CYS A 127 1.71 -0.28 1.24
N THR A 128 1.86 -0.75 0.00
CA THR A 128 2.44 0.02 -1.09
C THR A 128 1.36 0.72 -1.91
N TYR A 129 1.54 2.02 -2.11
CA TYR A 129 0.69 2.90 -2.89
C TYR A 129 1.22 3.06 -4.30
N LEU A 130 0.42 2.63 -5.26
CA LEU A 130 0.67 2.95 -6.67
C LEU A 130 0.15 4.35 -6.98
N ARG A 131 0.59 4.93 -8.09
CA ARG A 131 0.03 6.17 -8.64
C ARG A 131 0.53 6.37 -10.05
N ASN A 132 -0.21 7.07 -10.89
CA ASN A 132 0.31 7.49 -12.18
C ASN A 132 1.54 8.42 -12.01
N PRO A 133 2.43 8.50 -13.03
CA PRO A 133 3.64 9.33 -12.98
C PRO A 133 3.46 10.78 -12.53
N ASN A 134 2.32 11.40 -12.83
CA ASN A 134 2.06 12.84 -12.60
C ASN A 134 1.05 13.13 -11.48
N TYR A 135 0.71 12.13 -10.65
CA TYR A 135 -0.24 12.30 -9.55
C TYR A 135 0.12 13.53 -8.66
N PRO A 136 -0.84 14.38 -8.26
CA PRO A 136 -2.30 14.24 -8.39
C PRO A 136 -2.89 14.64 -9.75
N ASN A 137 -2.05 15.09 -10.68
CA ASN A 137 -2.53 15.46 -12.01
C ASN A 137 -2.87 14.22 -12.84
N ALA A 138 -3.77 14.44 -13.78
CA ALA A 138 -4.20 13.43 -14.73
C ALA A 138 -3.07 12.93 -15.64
N TYR A 139 -3.17 11.68 -16.06
CA TYR A 139 -2.21 11.04 -16.95
C TYR A 139 -2.68 11.16 -18.38
N ALA A 140 -2.06 12.05 -19.16
CA ALA A 140 -2.50 12.37 -20.52
C ALA A 140 -1.83 11.53 -21.62
N SER A 141 -0.93 10.59 -21.26
CA SER A 141 -0.24 9.74 -22.22
C SER A 141 -1.08 8.50 -22.56
N THR A 142 -0.96 8.02 -23.79
CA THR A 142 -1.56 6.76 -24.25
C THR A 142 -0.70 5.54 -23.90
N SER A 143 0.47 5.73 -23.29
CA SER A 143 1.35 4.62 -22.87
C SER A 143 0.77 3.89 -21.67
N GLN A 144 0.81 2.55 -21.71
CA GLN A 144 0.39 1.71 -20.61
C GLN A 144 1.20 1.99 -19.33
N VAL A 145 0.49 2.07 -18.20
CA VAL A 145 1.08 2.07 -16.86
C VAL A 145 0.89 0.67 -16.27
N SER A 146 1.98 -0.02 -15.94
CA SER A 146 1.95 -1.38 -15.42
C SER A 146 2.80 -1.51 -14.16
N TYR A 147 2.43 -2.47 -13.31
CA TYR A 147 3.16 -2.81 -12.10
C TYR A 147 3.12 -4.32 -11.91
N THR A 148 4.18 -4.88 -11.35
CA THR A 148 4.25 -6.30 -11.00
C THR A 148 4.17 -6.44 -9.49
N VAL A 149 3.15 -7.12 -8.98
CA VAL A 149 3.02 -7.37 -7.54
C VAL A 149 3.60 -8.72 -7.19
N GLN A 150 4.62 -8.73 -6.35
CA GLN A 150 5.19 -9.92 -5.74
C GLN A 150 4.68 -10.04 -4.30
N LYS A 151 4.40 -11.27 -3.87
CA LYS A 151 4.06 -11.54 -2.48
C LYS A 151 5.24 -11.13 -1.60
N CYS A 152 5.00 -10.31 -0.59
CA CYS A 152 6.04 -9.92 0.37
C CYS A 152 6.51 -11.10 1.23
N ASP A 153 5.67 -12.13 1.36
CA ASP A 153 5.92 -13.35 2.12
C ASP A 153 5.19 -14.55 1.49
N LYS A 154 5.73 -15.75 1.67
CA LYS A 154 5.16 -16.99 1.10
C LYS A 154 3.79 -17.35 1.71
N SER A 155 3.50 -16.91 2.92
CA SER A 155 2.23 -17.14 3.63
C SER A 155 1.06 -16.31 3.11
N VAL A 156 1.31 -15.34 2.22
CA VAL A 156 0.27 -14.50 1.63
C VAL A 156 -0.60 -15.30 0.65
N CYS A 157 -1.89 -15.41 0.97
CA CYS A 157 -2.85 -16.17 0.16
C CYS A 157 -3.75 -15.31 -0.74
N ARG A 158 -3.98 -14.04 -0.39
CA ARG A 158 -4.86 -13.12 -1.13
C ARG A 158 -4.26 -11.73 -1.18
N LEU A 159 -4.50 -11.07 -2.31
CA LEU A 159 -4.28 -9.64 -2.51
C LEU A 159 -5.66 -8.95 -2.54
N ARG A 160 -5.79 -7.82 -1.85
CA ARG A 160 -6.93 -6.90 -1.97
C ARG A 160 -6.44 -5.62 -2.63
N LEU A 161 -7.24 -5.04 -3.52
CA LEU A 161 -6.88 -3.82 -4.24
C LEU A 161 -7.86 -2.70 -3.87
N ASP A 162 -7.57 -1.90 -2.86
CA ASP A 162 -8.43 -0.74 -2.58
C ASP A 162 -8.10 0.41 -3.54
N PHE A 163 -9.11 1.14 -4.00
CA PHE A 163 -8.97 2.29 -4.88
C PHE A 163 -9.20 3.60 -4.13
N GLU A 164 -8.17 4.19 -3.52
CA GLU A 164 -8.32 5.45 -2.75
C GLU A 164 -8.74 6.66 -3.59
N SER A 165 -8.37 6.63 -4.87
CA SER A 165 -8.84 7.52 -5.91
C SER A 165 -8.60 6.76 -7.22
N PHE A 166 -9.62 6.69 -8.07
CA PHE A 166 -9.59 5.98 -9.33
C PHE A 166 -10.63 6.53 -10.30
N THR A 167 -10.13 6.98 -11.45
CA THR A 167 -10.91 7.47 -12.59
C THR A 167 -10.24 7.01 -13.88
N LEU A 168 -11.00 6.39 -14.76
CA LEU A 168 -10.59 6.08 -16.13
C LEU A 168 -11.60 6.65 -17.12
N LEU A 169 -11.19 6.86 -18.38
CA LEU A 169 -12.17 7.10 -19.43
C LEU A 169 -13.06 5.86 -19.51
N GLY A 170 -14.33 6.06 -19.17
CA GLY A 170 -15.33 5.02 -19.17
C GLY A 170 -15.77 4.66 -20.58
N THR A 171 -17.05 4.37 -20.71
CA THR A 171 -17.64 3.93 -21.97
C THR A 171 -17.73 5.09 -22.96
N GLY A 172 -17.33 4.85 -24.21
CA GLY A 172 -17.24 5.92 -25.22
C GLY A 172 -18.57 6.44 -25.76
N ASN A 173 -19.69 5.87 -25.31
CA ASN A 173 -21.02 6.13 -25.85
C ASN A 173 -21.97 6.37 -24.67
N ASP A 174 -22.82 7.40 -24.74
CA ASP A 174 -23.97 7.62 -23.83
C ASP A 174 -25.10 6.60 -24.04
N VAL A 175 -24.86 5.59 -24.86
CA VAL A 175 -25.85 4.59 -25.25
C VAL A 175 -25.75 3.42 -24.27
N GLU A 176 -26.63 3.42 -23.28
CA GLU A 176 -27.05 2.18 -22.61
C GLU A 176 -27.60 1.24 -23.70
N LEU A 177 -26.85 0.18 -24.00
CA LEU A 177 -27.28 -1.02 -24.75
C LEU A 177 -28.26 -0.77 -25.92
N VAL A 178 -27.74 -0.62 -27.14
CA VAL A 178 -28.55 -0.78 -28.36
C VAL A 178 -28.29 -2.16 -28.95
N ASP A 179 -29.14 -3.12 -28.58
CA ASP A 179 -29.24 -4.48 -29.16
C ASP A 179 -28.13 -5.50 -28.87
N GLU A 180 -28.49 -6.78 -29.05
CA GLU A 180 -27.67 -7.99 -28.82
C GLU A 180 -26.39 -8.07 -29.68
N ASN A 181 -26.22 -7.17 -30.67
CA ASN A 181 -25.12 -7.14 -31.62
C ASN A 181 -24.32 -5.82 -31.62
N SER A 182 -24.74 -4.79 -30.87
CA SER A 182 -23.94 -3.57 -30.68
C SER A 182 -23.47 -3.45 -29.23
N LEU A 183 -22.17 -3.64 -29.02
CA LEU A 183 -21.50 -3.45 -27.74
C LEU A 183 -21.41 -1.95 -27.39
N GLY A 184 -22.55 -1.32 -27.09
CA GLY A 184 -22.57 -0.14 -26.24
C GLY A 184 -21.90 -0.49 -24.91
N GLY A 185 -21.03 0.37 -24.39
CA GLY A 185 -20.42 0.14 -23.07
C GLY A 185 -18.97 -0.37 -23.04
N MET A 186 -18.18 -0.23 -24.10
CA MET A 186 -16.75 -0.59 -24.04
C MET A 186 -15.90 0.49 -23.36
N CYS A 187 -15.07 0.07 -22.40
CA CYS A 187 -14.08 0.92 -21.74
C CYS A 187 -13.10 1.52 -22.74
N ARG A 188 -12.97 2.85 -22.74
CA ARG A 188 -11.95 3.56 -23.53
C ARG A 188 -10.57 3.40 -22.92
N ASP A 189 -10.45 3.62 -21.61
CA ASP A 189 -9.28 3.26 -20.83
C ASP A 189 -9.64 2.05 -19.97
N THR A 190 -8.71 1.11 -19.81
CA THR A 190 -8.96 -0.12 -19.08
C THR A 190 -8.02 -0.28 -17.90
N PHE A 191 -8.55 -0.81 -16.80
CA PHE A 191 -7.76 -1.41 -15.75
C PHE A 191 -7.95 -2.92 -15.80
N THR A 192 -6.83 -3.62 -15.79
CA THR A 192 -6.77 -5.07 -15.90
C THR A 192 -5.81 -5.63 -14.87
N VAL A 193 -6.12 -6.79 -14.30
CA VAL A 193 -5.24 -7.49 -13.38
C VAL A 193 -5.00 -8.90 -13.91
N SER A 194 -3.74 -9.20 -14.21
CA SER A 194 -3.31 -10.55 -14.60
C SER A 194 -2.71 -11.28 -13.40
N SER A 195 -3.24 -12.46 -13.08
CA SER A 195 -2.72 -13.34 -12.03
C SER A 195 -2.07 -14.59 -12.65
N ASN A 196 -1.02 -15.10 -12.00
CA ASN A 196 -0.41 -16.38 -12.34
C ASN A 196 -1.24 -17.60 -11.88
N THR A 197 -2.33 -17.37 -11.16
CA THR A 197 -3.24 -18.43 -10.67
C THR A 197 -4.33 -18.81 -11.66
N GLY A 198 -4.33 -18.25 -12.87
CA GLY A 198 -5.33 -18.54 -13.92
C GLY A 198 -6.70 -17.88 -13.70
N ASN A 199 -6.85 -17.07 -12.65
CA ASN A 199 -8.08 -16.30 -12.42
C ASN A 199 -8.16 -15.13 -13.39
N SER A 200 -9.21 -15.09 -14.20
CA SER A 200 -9.55 -13.91 -15.01
C SER A 200 -10.35 -12.93 -14.17
N LEU A 201 -9.83 -11.71 -14.00
CA LEU A 201 -10.52 -10.62 -13.32
C LEU A 201 -11.21 -9.73 -14.37
N PRO A 202 -12.38 -9.15 -14.04
CA PRO A 202 -13.09 -8.29 -14.98
C PRO A 202 -12.25 -7.06 -15.33
N ILE A 203 -12.38 -6.62 -16.57
CA ILE A 203 -11.88 -5.32 -17.01
C ILE A 203 -12.81 -4.25 -16.43
N ILE A 204 -12.23 -3.23 -15.79
CA ILE A 204 -12.99 -2.10 -15.24
C ILE A 204 -12.49 -0.76 -15.79
N CYS A 205 -13.37 0.22 -15.80
CA CYS A 205 -13.11 1.61 -16.19
C CYS A 205 -14.07 2.56 -15.47
N GLY A 206 -14.02 3.85 -15.79
CA GLY A 206 -14.87 4.86 -15.15
C GLY A 206 -14.44 5.18 -13.72
N GLN A 207 -15.40 5.52 -12.85
CA GLN A 207 -15.15 5.95 -11.48
C GLN A 207 -15.26 4.79 -10.49
N ASN A 208 -14.16 4.46 -9.80
CA ASN A 208 -14.13 3.36 -8.81
C ASN A 208 -13.50 3.79 -7.47
N THR A 209 -13.41 5.09 -7.21
CA THR A 209 -12.91 5.61 -5.93
C THR A 209 -13.72 5.04 -4.75
N GLY A 210 -13.04 4.48 -3.76
CA GLY A 210 -13.62 3.86 -2.56
C GLY A 210 -13.98 2.37 -2.71
N GLN A 211 -13.82 1.78 -3.90
CA GLN A 211 -14.09 0.36 -4.16
C GLN A 211 -12.86 -0.53 -3.87
N HIS A 212 -13.05 -1.86 -3.82
CA HIS A 212 -11.98 -2.84 -3.52
C HIS A 212 -12.21 -4.25 -4.09
#